data_AF-A0A957F819-F1
#
_entry.id   AF-A0A957F819-F1
#
_cell.length_a   1.000
_cell.length_b   1.000
_cell.length_c   1.000
_cell.angle_alpha   90.00
_cell.angle_beta   90.00
_cell.angle_gamma   90.00
#
_symmetry.space_group_name_H-M   'P 1'
#
loop_
_entity.id
_entity.type
_entity.pdbx_description
1 polymer ?
#
loop_
_entity_poly.entity_id
_entity_poly.type
_entity_poly.pdbx_seq_one_letter_code
_entity_poly.pdbx_strand_id
1 'polypeptide(L)'
;WFGRAYLNRGPVALLTNAEGAILAFAALAPIPAAQTLAVGLLRYRPQVQADQLRSLLLAAAGWARQQGYAQLDLGLLQDVQDPAAGQRPFLARQLRRLRLRISPWLNQAALQAAQTAVATAWQPQYLAYPGPASLPAVWAALSQRVGDVPLS
;
A
#
# COMPACT_ATOMS: atom_id res chain seq x y z
N TRP A 1 5.17 -8.64 13.42
CA TRP A 1 5.76 -9.85 12.81
C TRP A 1 5.24 -9.98 11.39
N PHE A 2 5.89 -10.72 10.51
CA PHE A 2 5.38 -11.02 9.17
C PHE A 2 5.65 -12.49 8.86
N GLY A 3 4.78 -13.08 8.06
CA GLY A 3 4.93 -14.47 7.64
C GLY A 3 6.15 -14.65 6.76
N ARG A 4 7.08 -15.53 7.17
CA ARG A 4 8.24 -15.86 6.34
C ARG A 4 7.80 -16.44 4.99
N ALA A 5 6.74 -17.26 5.02
CA ALA A 5 6.13 -17.82 3.82
C ALA A 5 5.57 -16.73 2.89
N TYR A 6 5.03 -15.63 3.45
CA TYR A 6 4.53 -14.51 2.65
C TYR A 6 5.67 -13.76 1.95
N LEU A 7 6.74 -13.43 2.66
CA LEU A 7 7.89 -12.74 2.06
C LEU A 7 8.59 -13.59 0.99
N ASN A 8 8.60 -14.90 1.14
CA ASN A 8 9.25 -15.80 0.18
C ASN A 8 8.43 -16.04 -1.10
N ARG A 9 7.21 -15.50 -1.22
CA ARG A 9 6.37 -15.66 -2.42
C ARG A 9 6.82 -14.83 -3.61
N GLY A 10 7.68 -13.85 -3.38
CA GLY A 10 8.08 -12.92 -4.42
C GLY A 10 9.35 -12.16 -4.07
N PRO A 11 9.80 -11.32 -4.99
CA PRO A 11 10.98 -10.49 -4.79
C PRO A 11 10.73 -9.44 -3.71
N VAL A 12 11.79 -9.05 -3.03
CA VAL A 12 11.77 -8.00 -2.01
C VAL A 12 12.76 -6.92 -2.41
N ALA A 13 12.26 -5.69 -2.57
CA ALA A 13 13.13 -4.53 -2.76
C ALA A 13 13.62 -4.04 -1.39
N LEU A 14 14.90 -3.69 -1.29
CA LEU A 14 15.55 -3.24 -0.07
C LEU A 14 16.11 -1.84 -0.25
N LEU A 15 16.00 -1.03 0.80
CA LEU A 15 16.70 0.24 0.95
C LEU A 15 17.70 0.09 2.10
N THR A 16 18.98 0.32 1.82
CA THR A 16 20.06 0.26 2.82
C THR A 16 20.77 1.60 2.96
N ASN A 17 21.41 1.83 4.10
CA ASN A 17 22.41 2.90 4.23
C ASN A 17 23.76 2.45 3.64
N ALA A 18 24.77 3.34 3.71
CA ALA A 18 26.12 3.06 3.24
C ALA A 18 26.79 1.90 3.99
N GLU A 19 26.40 1.69 5.26
CA GLU A 19 26.89 0.62 6.12
C GLU A 19 26.16 -0.72 5.90
N GLY A 20 25.21 -0.79 4.94
CA GLY A 20 24.46 -2.02 4.60
C GLY A 20 23.29 -2.34 5.53
N ALA A 21 22.97 -1.49 6.51
CA ALA A 21 21.81 -1.66 7.37
C ALA A 21 20.50 -1.37 6.60
N ILE A 22 19.52 -2.27 6.73
CA ILE A 22 18.21 -2.15 6.07
C ILE A 22 17.38 -1.06 6.76
N LEU A 23 17.08 -0.01 5.99
CA LEU A 23 16.25 1.11 6.38
C LEU A 23 14.78 0.90 5.99
N ALA A 24 14.52 0.25 4.85
CA ALA A 24 13.18 -0.07 4.38
C ALA A 24 13.17 -1.33 3.50
N PHE A 25 12.01 -1.96 3.39
CA PHE A 25 11.76 -3.01 2.41
C PHE A 25 10.34 -2.95 1.83
N ALA A 26 10.20 -3.44 0.60
CA ALA A 26 8.94 -3.62 -0.10
C ALA A 26 8.83 -5.06 -0.62
N ALA A 27 7.84 -5.82 -0.14
CA ALA A 27 7.50 -7.12 -0.72
C ALA A 27 6.69 -6.91 -2.00
N LEU A 28 7.11 -7.55 -3.08
CA LEU A 28 6.50 -7.43 -4.40
C LEU A 28 5.74 -8.71 -4.73
N ALA A 29 4.46 -8.57 -5.04
CA ALA A 29 3.57 -9.69 -5.33
C ALA A 29 3.11 -9.61 -6.79
N PRO A 30 3.38 -10.62 -7.63
CA PRO A 30 2.86 -10.64 -8.99
C PRO A 30 1.33 -10.76 -8.97
N ILE A 31 0.66 -10.02 -9.85
CA ILE A 31 -0.76 -10.15 -10.16
C ILE A 31 -0.85 -10.72 -11.58
N PRO A 32 -0.94 -12.06 -11.73
CA PRO A 32 -0.75 -12.73 -13.02
C PRO A 32 -1.73 -12.28 -14.10
N ALA A 33 -2.97 -11.96 -13.72
CA ALA A 33 -4.03 -11.59 -14.65
C ALA A 33 -3.80 -10.23 -15.35
N ALA A 34 -2.87 -9.40 -14.86
CA ALA A 34 -2.75 -8.00 -15.29
C ALA A 34 -1.35 -7.60 -15.80
N GLN A 35 -0.37 -8.51 -15.84
CA GLN A 35 1.05 -8.15 -16.04
C GLN A 35 1.51 -7.04 -15.07
N THR A 36 0.94 -7.06 -13.86
CA THR A 36 1.13 -6.04 -12.84
C THR A 36 1.89 -6.65 -11.67
N LEU A 37 2.82 -5.88 -11.13
CA LEU A 37 3.49 -6.20 -9.87
C LEU A 37 2.93 -5.27 -8.79
N ALA A 38 2.46 -5.80 -7.67
CA ALA A 38 1.94 -5.00 -6.58
C ALA A 38 2.94 -4.88 -5.44
N VAL A 39 3.02 -3.68 -4.86
CA VAL A 39 3.70 -3.44 -3.59
C VAL A 39 2.77 -3.90 -2.46
N GLY A 40 3.02 -5.10 -1.94
CA GLY A 40 2.17 -5.72 -0.91
C GLY A 40 2.46 -5.20 0.50
N LEU A 41 3.63 -5.54 1.03
CA LEU A 41 4.07 -5.12 2.36
C LEU A 41 5.23 -4.14 2.24
N LEU A 42 5.02 -2.90 2.68
CA LEU A 42 6.07 -1.89 2.79
C LEU A 42 6.31 -1.55 4.27
N ARG A 43 7.57 -1.68 4.72
CA ARG A 43 7.99 -1.32 6.09
C ARG A 43 9.27 -0.51 6.03
N TYR A 44 9.38 0.49 6.89
CA TYR A 44 10.54 1.36 6.96
C TYR A 44 10.76 1.89 8.37
N ARG A 45 12.01 2.26 8.66
CA ARG A 45 12.39 2.87 9.93
C ARG A 45 11.83 4.30 10.02
N PRO A 46 11.57 4.82 11.24
CA PRO A 46 11.02 6.17 11.42
C PRO A 46 11.86 7.29 10.80
N GLN A 47 13.19 7.12 10.74
CA GLN A 47 14.11 8.09 10.14
C GLN A 47 14.06 8.15 8.60
N VAL A 48 13.36 7.23 7.93
CA VAL A 48 13.30 7.20 6.47
C VAL A 48 12.43 8.35 5.97
N GLN A 49 13.02 9.14 5.06
CA GLN A 49 12.37 10.30 4.45
C GLN A 49 11.58 9.91 3.19
N ALA A 50 10.67 10.80 2.76
CA ALA A 50 9.83 10.57 1.57
C ALA A 50 10.69 10.31 0.31
N ASP A 51 11.78 11.04 0.10
CA ASP A 51 12.67 10.84 -1.05
C ASP A 51 13.37 9.48 -1.05
N GLN A 52 13.67 8.93 0.13
CA GLN A 52 14.26 7.60 0.26
C GLN A 52 13.24 6.49 -0.03
N LEU A 53 11.97 6.69 0.36
CA LEU A 53 10.90 5.78 -0.06
C LEU A 53 10.63 5.90 -1.55
N ARG A 54 10.68 7.12 -2.10
CA ARG A 54 10.52 7.39 -3.54
C ARG A 54 11.58 6.65 -4.35
N SER A 55 12.85 6.68 -3.93
CA SER A 55 13.91 5.94 -4.61
C SER A 55 13.68 4.42 -4.57
N LEU A 56 13.24 3.88 -3.43
CA LEU A 56 12.88 2.46 -3.30
C LEU A 56 11.76 2.06 -4.28
N LEU A 57 10.71 2.87 -4.38
CA LEU A 57 9.58 2.61 -5.29
C LEU A 57 10.01 2.72 -6.77
N LEU A 58 10.83 3.71 -7.13
CA LEU A 58 11.37 3.84 -8.48
C LEU A 58 12.29 2.68 -8.86
N ALA A 59 13.14 2.23 -7.94
CA ALA A 59 13.99 1.06 -8.15
C ALA A 59 13.14 -0.21 -8.37
N ALA A 60 12.08 -0.40 -7.58
CA ALA A 60 11.14 -1.50 -7.76
C ALA A 60 10.43 -1.43 -9.13
N ALA A 61 10.01 -0.24 -9.57
CA ALA A 61 9.39 -0.03 -10.88
C ALA A 61 10.37 -0.32 -12.03
N GLY A 62 11.61 0.14 -11.91
CA GLY A 62 12.67 -0.12 -12.89
C GLY A 62 12.98 -1.61 -13.02
N TRP A 63 13.07 -2.31 -11.89
CA TRP A 63 13.22 -3.76 -11.86
C TRP A 63 12.01 -4.47 -12.47
N ALA A 64 10.78 -4.07 -12.11
CA ALA A 64 9.56 -4.66 -12.66
C ALA A 64 9.52 -4.55 -14.19
N ARG A 65 9.91 -3.38 -14.74
CA ARG A 65 10.02 -3.18 -16.19
C ARG A 65 11.03 -4.13 -16.83
N GLN A 66 12.20 -4.35 -16.22
CA GLN A 66 13.21 -5.30 -16.71
C GLN A 66 12.71 -6.75 -16.72
N GLN A 67 11.80 -7.09 -15.82
CA GLN A 67 11.17 -8.42 -15.76
C GLN A 67 9.94 -8.56 -16.68
N GLY A 68 9.60 -7.53 -17.47
CA GLY A 68 8.48 -7.56 -18.40
C GLY A 68 7.12 -7.21 -17.81
N TYR A 69 7.05 -6.70 -16.57
CA TYR A 69 5.80 -6.17 -16.03
C TYR A 69 5.45 -4.85 -16.71
N ALA A 70 4.18 -4.69 -17.04
CA ALA A 70 3.66 -3.47 -17.65
C ALA A 70 3.42 -2.36 -16.61
N GLN A 71 3.09 -2.74 -15.37
CA GLN A 71 2.65 -1.82 -14.32
C GLN A 71 3.18 -2.22 -12.95
N LEU A 72 3.43 -1.21 -12.12
CA LEU A 72 3.66 -1.35 -10.68
C LEU A 72 2.47 -0.74 -9.92
N ASP A 73 1.69 -1.57 -9.24
CA ASP A 73 0.63 -1.11 -8.34
C ASP A 73 1.26 -0.70 -6.99
N LEU A 74 1.17 0.60 -6.67
CA LEU A 74 1.71 1.18 -5.44
C LEU A 74 0.80 0.95 -4.22
N GLY A 75 -0.38 0.36 -4.43
CA GLY A 75 -1.38 0.12 -3.41
C GLY A 75 -2.32 1.32 -3.19
N LEU A 76 -3.27 1.13 -2.28
CA LEU A 76 -4.33 2.10 -2.03
C LEU A 76 -3.82 3.40 -1.39
N LEU A 77 -4.08 4.50 -2.07
CA LEU A 77 -3.85 5.87 -1.60
C LEU A 77 -5.17 6.56 -1.34
N GLN A 78 -5.24 7.28 -0.22
CA GLN A 78 -6.52 7.77 0.31
C GLN A 78 -6.80 9.24 0.00
N ASP A 79 -5.87 9.97 -0.60
CA ASP A 79 -6.02 11.40 -0.83
C ASP A 79 -5.49 11.79 -2.22
N VAL A 80 -6.11 11.22 -3.24
CA VAL A 80 -6.11 11.84 -4.56
C VAL A 80 -7.43 12.57 -4.62
N GLN A 81 -7.35 13.89 -4.64
CA GLN A 81 -8.50 14.79 -4.60
C GLN A 81 -9.62 14.28 -5.52
N ASP A 82 -10.66 13.71 -4.92
CA ASP A 82 -11.91 13.49 -5.60
C ASP A 82 -12.69 14.81 -5.49
N PRO A 83 -12.92 15.54 -6.59
CA PRO A 83 -13.78 16.73 -6.56
C PRO A 83 -15.22 16.42 -6.10
N ALA A 84 -15.64 15.14 -6.06
CA ALA A 84 -16.91 14.68 -5.47
C ALA A 84 -16.85 14.33 -3.97
N ALA A 85 -15.71 14.54 -3.29
CA ALA A 85 -15.50 14.22 -1.86
C ALA A 85 -16.52 14.88 -0.89
N GLY A 86 -17.29 15.86 -1.36
CA GLY A 86 -18.45 16.41 -0.64
C GLY A 86 -19.56 15.40 -0.33
N GLN A 87 -19.63 14.24 -1.02
CA GLN A 87 -20.81 13.38 -0.94
C GLN A 87 -20.77 12.27 0.14
N ARG A 88 -19.60 11.76 0.58
CA ARG A 88 -19.53 10.70 1.62
C ARG A 88 -18.29 10.76 2.53
N PRO A 89 -18.12 11.83 3.34
CA PRO A 89 -16.97 12.01 4.24
C PRO A 89 -16.85 10.91 5.31
N PHE A 90 -17.90 10.13 5.59
CA PHE A 90 -17.83 9.03 6.57
C PHE A 90 -16.96 7.87 6.09
N LEU A 91 -17.18 7.37 4.87
CA LEU A 91 -16.46 6.20 4.35
C LEU A 91 -14.96 6.47 4.19
N ALA A 92 -14.60 7.64 3.63
CA ALA A 92 -13.21 8.08 3.53
C ALA A 92 -12.54 8.15 4.92
N ARG A 93 -13.24 8.72 5.92
CA ARG A 93 -12.74 8.76 7.32
C ARG A 93 -12.55 7.37 7.91
N GLN A 94 -13.44 6.43 7.62
CA GLN A 94 -13.35 5.06 8.13
C GLN A 94 -12.19 4.28 7.49
N LEU A 95 -12.00 4.38 6.17
CA LEU A 95 -10.85 3.81 5.48
C LEU A 95 -9.52 4.35 6.04
N ARG A 96 -9.47 5.64 6.38
CA ARG A 96 -8.30 6.26 7.00
C ARG A 96 -7.98 5.66 8.36
N ARG A 97 -9.01 5.49 9.20
CA ARG A 97 -8.87 4.84 10.52
C ARG A 97 -8.38 3.41 10.40
N LEU A 98 -8.88 2.66 9.43
CA LEU A 98 -8.45 1.28 9.19
C LEU A 98 -6.98 1.21 8.81
N ARG A 99 -6.52 2.06 7.88
CA ARG A 99 -5.11 2.12 7.46
C ARG A 99 -4.18 2.54 8.60
N LEU A 100 -4.60 3.50 9.44
CA LEU A 100 -3.85 3.89 10.64
C LEU A 100 -3.79 2.76 11.67
N ARG A 101 -4.82 1.92 11.80
CA ARG A 101 -4.81 0.75 12.69
C ARG A 101 -3.84 -0.36 12.23
N ILE A 102 -3.72 -0.60 10.93
CA ILE A 102 -2.84 -1.65 10.38
C ILE A 102 -1.36 -1.28 10.56
N SER A 103 -1.04 0.02 10.49
CA SER A 103 0.33 0.51 10.55
C SER A 103 0.42 1.85 11.29
N PRO A 104 0.14 1.87 12.61
CA PRO A 104 0.10 3.12 13.37
C PRO A 104 1.50 3.75 13.50
N TRP A 105 2.54 2.93 13.43
CA TRP A 105 3.94 3.32 13.59
C TRP A 105 4.59 3.85 12.30
N LEU A 106 3.92 3.71 11.15
CA LEU A 106 4.47 4.17 9.87
C LEU A 106 4.17 5.66 9.68
N ASN A 107 5.16 6.42 9.23
CA ASN A 107 4.97 7.80 8.79
C ASN A 107 4.16 7.82 7.49
N GLN A 108 2.84 7.82 7.60
CA GLN A 108 1.92 7.69 6.46
C GLN A 108 2.04 8.86 5.48
N ALA A 109 2.40 10.06 5.97
CA ALA A 109 2.62 11.23 5.15
C ALA A 109 3.84 11.05 4.23
N ALA A 110 4.95 10.51 4.75
CA ALA A 110 6.14 10.23 3.94
C ALA A 110 5.85 9.17 2.87
N LEU A 111 5.10 8.11 3.21
CA LEU A 111 4.68 7.10 2.24
C LEU A 111 3.78 7.69 1.15
N GLN A 112 2.77 8.47 1.55
CA GLN A 112 1.87 9.11 0.60
C GLN A 112 2.62 10.06 -0.34
N ALA A 113 3.50 10.92 0.19
CA ALA A 113 4.31 11.82 -0.62
C ALA A 113 5.19 11.05 -1.61
N ALA A 114 5.83 9.96 -1.17
CA ALA A 114 6.63 9.10 -2.04
C ALA A 114 5.79 8.46 -3.15
N GLN A 115 4.63 7.89 -2.83
CA GLN A 115 3.78 7.26 -3.82
C GLN A 115 3.22 8.29 -4.81
N THR A 116 2.75 9.46 -4.35
CA THR A 116 2.26 10.54 -5.21
C THR A 116 3.34 11.05 -6.17
N ALA A 117 4.60 11.11 -5.73
CA ALA A 117 5.70 11.54 -6.58
C ALA A 117 6.11 10.50 -7.65
N VAL A 118 5.76 9.22 -7.46
CA VAL A 118 6.08 8.13 -8.41
C VAL A 118 4.88 7.76 -9.28
N ALA A 119 3.66 7.94 -8.79
CA ALA A 119 2.43 7.54 -9.48
C ALA A 119 2.27 8.28 -10.81
N THR A 120 2.12 7.51 -11.89
CA THR A 120 1.88 8.05 -13.24
C THR A 120 0.40 8.09 -13.60
N ALA A 121 -0.43 7.25 -12.97
CA ALA A 121 -1.85 7.16 -13.19
C ALA A 121 -2.58 6.81 -11.89
N TRP A 122 -3.79 7.33 -11.73
CA TRP A 122 -4.65 7.08 -10.57
C TRP A 122 -5.89 6.30 -11.00
N GLN A 123 -6.18 5.20 -10.31
CA GLN A 123 -7.38 4.40 -10.55
C GLN A 123 -8.29 4.43 -9.31
N PRO A 124 -9.56 4.88 -9.46
CA PRO A 124 -10.49 4.88 -8.34
C PRO A 124 -10.86 3.43 -7.98
N GLN A 125 -10.95 3.18 -6.67
CA GLN A 125 -11.31 1.87 -6.12
C GLN A 125 -12.62 1.99 -5.36
N TYR A 126 -13.55 1.08 -5.63
CA TYR A 126 -14.93 1.16 -5.13
C TYR A 126 -15.28 -0.07 -4.28
N LEU A 127 -16.07 0.14 -3.23
CA LEU A 127 -16.66 -0.93 -2.43
C LEU A 127 -18.10 -1.17 -2.90
N ALA A 128 -18.35 -2.33 -3.52
CA ALA A 128 -19.71 -2.74 -3.87
C ALA A 128 -20.41 -3.38 -2.67
N TYR A 129 -21.65 -2.96 -2.40
CA TYR A 129 -22.47 -3.53 -1.33
C TYR A 129 -23.98 -3.42 -1.69
N PRO A 130 -24.85 -4.31 -1.17
CA PRO A 130 -26.25 -4.41 -1.61
C PRO A 130 -27.10 -3.16 -1.43
N GLY A 131 -26.86 -2.38 -0.36
CA GLY A 131 -27.56 -1.10 -0.16
C GLY A 131 -27.07 -0.32 1.07
N PRO A 132 -27.44 0.96 1.24
CA PRO A 132 -26.91 1.82 2.31
C PRO A 132 -27.05 1.23 3.73
N ALA A 133 -28.14 0.51 3.99
CA ALA A 133 -28.40 -0.13 5.28
C ALA A 133 -27.43 -1.29 5.61
N SER A 134 -26.83 -1.93 4.60
CA SER A 134 -25.85 -3.01 4.82
C SER A 134 -24.45 -2.49 5.14
N LEU A 135 -24.21 -1.19 4.94
CA LEU A 135 -22.88 -0.59 5.06
C LEU A 135 -22.26 -0.78 6.46
N PRO A 136 -22.98 -0.59 7.59
CA PRO A 136 -22.39 -0.83 8.92
C PRO A 136 -21.96 -2.28 9.13
N ALA A 137 -22.76 -3.24 8.67
CA ALA A 137 -22.45 -4.66 8.78
C ALA A 137 -21.26 -5.06 7.89
N VAL A 138 -21.22 -4.58 6.65
CA VAL A 138 -20.08 -4.77 5.74
C VAL A 138 -18.81 -4.17 6.35
N TRP A 139 -18.92 -2.97 6.92
CA TRP A 139 -17.79 -2.31 7.58
C TRP A 139 -17.28 -3.07 8.81
N ALA A 140 -18.18 -3.59 9.64
CA ALA A 140 -17.82 -4.41 10.79
C ALA A 140 -17.09 -5.70 10.36
N ALA A 141 -17.63 -6.40 9.35
CA ALA A 141 -17.01 -7.60 8.81
C ALA A 141 -15.63 -7.34 8.21
N LEU A 142 -15.46 -6.24 7.46
CA LEU A 142 -14.16 -5.81 6.93
C LEU A 142 -13.18 -5.49 8.06
N SER A 143 -13.63 -4.76 9.08
CA SER A 143 -12.79 -4.37 10.22
C SER A 143 -12.34 -5.57 11.05
N GLN A 144 -13.20 -6.57 11.22
CA GLN A 144 -12.87 -7.84 11.86
C GLN A 144 -11.84 -8.61 11.03
N ARG A 145 -12.10 -8.84 9.74
CA ARG A 145 -11.15 -9.58 8.90
C ARG A 145 -9.79 -8.92 8.79
N VAL A 146 -9.73 -7.60 8.71
CA VAL A 146 -8.45 -6.87 8.69
C VAL A 146 -7.73 -6.93 10.03
N GLY A 147 -8.46 -7.02 11.14
CA GLY A 147 -7.89 -7.28 12.47
C GLY A 147 -7.46 -8.73 12.68
N ASP A 148 -8.16 -9.67 12.04
CA ASP A 148 -7.97 -11.12 12.18
C ASP A 148 -6.99 -11.71 11.16
N VAL A 149 -6.47 -10.94 10.18
CA VAL A 149 -5.35 -11.43 9.36
C VAL A 149 -4.17 -11.65 10.31
N PRO A 150 -3.86 -12.91 10.67
CA PRO A 150 -2.67 -13.17 11.45
C PRO A 150 -1.53 -12.77 10.52
N LEU A 151 -0.52 -12.11 11.07
CA LEU A 151 0.72 -11.84 10.32
C LEU A 151 1.55 -13.13 10.13
N SER A 152 0.87 -14.26 9.88
CA SER A 152 1.38 -15.63 9.71
C SER A 152 2.01 -15.87 8.36
#